data_AF-A0A4U9WMN3-F1
#
_entry.id   AF-A0A4U9WMN3-F1
#
_cell.length_a   1.000
_cell.length_b   1.000
_cell.length_c   1.000
_cell.angle_alpha   90.00
_cell.angle_beta   90.00
_cell.angle_gamma   90.00
#
_symmetry.space_group_name_H-M   'P 1'
#
loop_
_entity.id
_entity.type
_entity.pdbx_description
1 polymer ?
#
loop_
_entity_poly.entity_id
_entity_poly.type
_entity_poly.pdbx_seq_one_letter_code
_entity_poly.pdbx_strand_id
1 'polypeptide(L)'
;MHNLLAETLALPEARKWILDQQIVPNEVSLGILNETRSFLDGLAPRALAEVLIGGLSTTELAKEGYADHEELKLIREAVGITEYLLPPLPNTLYTRDTTCWIYGGVTLNPLYWPARHEETILTTAIYKFHPDFGEANVNVWWGDPTVHHGTATLEGGDVMPIGNKTVLIGMSERTSHQAITQLAAALFANKHSGVERVMIAAMPKLRAAMHLDTVFTFCDRDVVTLYPAIVNQIKTFSTAPG
;
A
#
# COMPACT_ATOMS: atom_id res chain seq x y z
N MET A 1 1.16 9.32 -9.25
CA MET A 1 2.13 8.71 -8.33
C MET A 1 3.57 9.10 -8.65
N HIS A 2 4.13 8.76 -9.83
CA HIS A 2 5.53 9.07 -10.18
C HIS A 2 5.96 10.53 -9.93
N ASN A 3 5.16 11.53 -10.33
CA ASN A 3 5.50 12.94 -10.12
C ASN A 3 5.53 13.30 -8.62
N LEU A 4 4.46 12.97 -7.88
CA LEU A 4 4.38 13.16 -6.43
C LEU A 4 5.55 12.49 -5.70
N LEU A 5 5.93 11.27 -6.12
CA LEU A 5 7.07 10.57 -5.53
C LEU A 5 8.39 11.27 -5.86
N ALA A 6 8.59 11.74 -7.09
CA ALA A 6 9.79 12.47 -7.49
C ALA A 6 9.94 13.79 -6.72
N GLU A 7 8.86 14.54 -6.54
CA GLU A 7 8.83 15.77 -5.74
C GLU A 7 9.09 15.47 -4.26
N THR A 8 8.51 14.39 -3.73
CA THR A 8 8.78 13.90 -2.37
C THR A 8 10.26 13.54 -2.19
N LEU A 9 10.86 12.81 -3.13
CA LEU A 9 12.27 12.37 -3.10
C LEU A 9 13.29 13.50 -3.31
N ALA A 10 12.84 14.70 -3.68
CA ALA A 10 13.66 15.90 -3.68
C ALA A 10 13.93 16.42 -2.25
N LEU A 11 13.11 16.02 -1.27
CA LEU A 11 13.31 16.31 0.15
C LEU A 11 14.28 15.27 0.76
N PRO A 12 15.45 15.68 1.28
CA PRO A 12 16.44 14.75 1.82
C PRO A 12 15.91 13.83 2.93
N GLU A 13 15.05 14.36 3.81
CA GLU A 13 14.43 13.62 4.91
C GLU A 13 13.46 12.55 4.41
N ALA A 14 12.71 12.81 3.32
CA ALA A 14 11.77 11.87 2.75
C ALA A 14 12.50 10.75 2.00
N ARG A 15 13.53 11.12 1.21
CA ARG A 15 14.44 10.16 0.56
C ARG A 15 15.05 9.22 1.60
N LYS A 16 15.62 9.78 2.67
CA LYS A 16 16.19 8.98 3.76
C LYS A 16 15.15 8.06 4.38
N TRP A 17 13.95 8.58 4.68
CA TRP A 17 12.90 7.78 5.31
C TRP A 17 12.49 6.58 4.45
N ILE A 18 12.32 6.75 3.14
CA ILE A 18 11.96 5.66 2.23
C ILE A 18 13.08 4.61 2.18
N LEU A 19 14.31 5.04 1.86
CA LEU A 19 15.41 4.12 1.64
C LEU A 19 15.82 3.37 2.92
N ASP A 20 15.61 3.95 4.10
CA ASP A 20 15.86 3.27 5.38
C ASP A 20 14.88 2.12 5.66
N GLN A 21 13.70 2.10 5.02
CA GLN A 21 12.77 0.97 5.13
C GLN A 21 13.02 -0.11 4.08
N GLN A 22 13.45 0.27 2.88
CA GLN A 22 13.57 -0.65 1.74
C GLN A 22 14.95 -1.29 1.63
N ILE A 23 16.01 -0.54 1.96
CA ILE A 23 17.39 -1.00 1.81
C ILE A 23 17.87 -1.51 3.16
N VAL A 24 17.38 -2.70 3.52
CA VAL A 24 17.66 -3.36 4.80
C VAL A 24 18.22 -4.77 4.57
N PRO A 25 18.97 -5.36 5.54
CA PRO A 25 19.58 -6.67 5.39
C PRO A 25 18.63 -7.83 5.06
N ASN A 26 17.33 -7.67 5.37
CA ASN A 26 16.32 -8.69 5.11
C ASN A 26 15.79 -8.65 3.66
N GLU A 27 15.98 -7.53 2.95
CA GLU A 27 15.53 -7.33 1.57
C GLU A 27 16.72 -7.31 0.59
N VAL A 28 17.85 -6.73 1.02
CA VAL A 28 19.09 -6.61 0.24
C VAL A 28 20.23 -7.31 0.97
N SER A 29 20.98 -8.14 0.25
CA SER A 29 22.10 -8.91 0.82
C SER A 29 23.19 -7.99 1.40
N LEU A 30 23.75 -8.38 2.55
CA LEU A 30 24.73 -7.58 3.31
C LEU A 30 25.94 -7.10 2.49
N GLY A 31 26.42 -7.92 1.56
CA GLY A 31 27.61 -7.60 0.76
C GLY A 31 27.42 -6.45 -0.24
N ILE A 32 26.17 -6.21 -0.68
CA ILE A 32 25.82 -5.14 -1.65
C ILE A 32 24.89 -4.07 -1.06
N LEU A 33 24.66 -4.10 0.25
CA LEU A 33 23.70 -3.24 0.92
C LEU A 33 24.11 -1.77 0.82
N ASN A 34 25.37 -1.47 1.11
CA ASN A 34 25.90 -0.10 1.11
C ASN A 34 26.03 0.45 -0.31
N GLU A 35 26.40 -0.40 -1.25
CA GLU A 35 26.55 -0.17 -2.67
C GLU A 35 25.19 0.19 -3.30
N THR A 36 24.18 -0.64 -3.03
CA THR A 36 22.80 -0.39 -3.46
C THR A 36 22.29 0.92 -2.89
N ARG A 37 22.53 1.18 -1.59
CA ARG A 37 22.15 2.44 -0.95
C ARG A 37 22.83 3.63 -1.60
N SER A 38 24.15 3.56 -1.80
CA SER A 38 24.95 4.64 -2.39
C SER A 38 24.53 4.94 -3.83
N PHE A 39 24.22 3.91 -4.62
CA PHE A 39 23.69 4.06 -5.97
C PHE A 39 22.36 4.83 -5.96
N LEU A 40 21.40 4.40 -5.14
CA LEU A 40 20.08 5.04 -5.05
C LEU A 40 20.16 6.47 -4.52
N ASP A 41 21.04 6.73 -3.54
CA ASP A 41 21.27 8.08 -3.01
C ASP A 41 21.89 9.02 -4.07
N GLY A 42 22.63 8.48 -5.06
CA GLY A 42 23.20 9.24 -6.16
C GLY A 42 22.20 9.63 -7.27
N LEU A 43 21.02 9.00 -7.31
CA LEU A 43 20.04 9.25 -8.37
C LEU A 43 19.33 10.60 -8.22
N ALA A 44 19.08 11.23 -9.36
CA ALA A 44 18.18 12.38 -9.45
C ALA A 44 16.76 11.97 -9.01
N PRO A 45 15.96 12.83 -8.35
CA PRO A 45 14.68 12.45 -7.75
C PRO A 45 13.72 11.75 -8.71
N ARG A 46 13.67 12.18 -9.98
CA ARG A 46 12.83 11.55 -11.00
C ARG A 46 13.28 10.13 -11.34
N ALA A 47 14.58 9.92 -11.56
CA ALA A 47 15.13 8.60 -11.85
C ALA A 47 14.96 7.66 -10.64
N LEU A 48 15.18 8.18 -9.42
CA LEU A 48 14.93 7.41 -8.21
C LEU A 48 13.46 6.97 -8.10
N ALA A 49 12.50 7.86 -8.37
CA ALA A 49 11.08 7.49 -8.37
C ALA A 49 10.75 6.38 -9.38
N GLU A 50 11.37 6.41 -10.57
CA GLU A 50 11.20 5.38 -11.60
C GLU A 50 11.81 4.05 -11.18
N VAL A 51 12.98 4.04 -10.53
CA VAL A 51 13.60 2.83 -9.99
C VAL A 51 12.78 2.25 -8.83
N LEU A 52 12.29 3.09 -7.90
CA LEU A 52 11.52 2.60 -6.75
C LEU A 52 10.16 1.99 -7.14
N ILE A 53 9.58 2.41 -8.28
CA ILE A 53 8.33 1.84 -8.81
C ILE A 53 8.61 0.71 -9.82
N GLY A 54 9.60 0.90 -10.68
CA GLY A 54 9.95 0.00 -11.78
C GLY A 54 10.88 -1.15 -11.38
N GLY A 55 11.43 -1.11 -10.17
CA GLY A 55 12.40 -2.08 -9.67
C GLY A 55 13.83 -1.76 -10.09
N LEU A 56 14.78 -2.42 -9.42
CA LEU A 56 16.22 -2.34 -9.68
C LEU A 56 16.77 -3.75 -9.89
N SER A 57 17.43 -4.01 -11.00
CA SER A 57 18.04 -5.32 -11.27
C SER A 57 19.54 -5.36 -10.94
N THR A 58 20.07 -6.55 -10.62
CA THR A 58 21.51 -6.76 -10.39
C THR A 58 22.36 -6.46 -11.64
N THR A 59 21.77 -6.44 -12.83
CA THR A 59 22.49 -6.11 -14.07
C THR A 59 22.65 -4.62 -14.28
N GLU A 60 21.68 -3.83 -13.83
CA GLU A 60 21.74 -2.37 -13.85
C GLU A 60 22.77 -1.86 -12.86
N LEU A 61 22.75 -2.35 -11.61
CA LEU A 61 23.74 -1.98 -10.59
C LEU A 61 25.18 -2.32 -11.02
N ALA A 62 25.36 -3.46 -11.68
CA ALA A 62 26.66 -3.89 -12.21
C ALA A 62 27.17 -3.00 -13.35
N LYS A 63 26.29 -2.55 -14.25
CA LYS A 63 26.67 -1.68 -15.38
C LYS A 63 27.16 -0.31 -14.91
N GLU A 64 26.60 0.18 -13.80
CA GLU A 64 26.96 1.46 -13.20
C GLU A 64 28.24 1.38 -12.33
N GLY A 65 28.83 0.19 -12.18
CA GLY A 65 30.10 -0.01 -11.48
C GLY A 65 30.02 -0.01 -9.96
N TYR A 66 28.82 -0.22 -9.40
CA TYR A 66 28.58 -0.13 -7.96
C TYR A 66 28.79 -1.44 -7.18
N ALA A 67 29.11 -2.58 -7.80
CA ALA A 67 29.32 -3.82 -7.06
C ALA A 67 30.38 -4.76 -7.67
N ASP A 68 31.10 -5.46 -6.80
CA ASP A 68 32.10 -6.46 -7.17
C ASP A 68 31.46 -7.68 -7.85
N HIS A 69 32.13 -8.20 -8.88
CA HIS A 69 31.58 -9.20 -9.77
C HIS A 69 31.22 -10.54 -9.10
N GLU A 70 31.85 -10.92 -8.00
CA GLU A 70 31.65 -12.24 -7.37
C GLU A 70 30.37 -12.31 -6.52
N GLU A 71 30.02 -11.27 -5.76
CA GLU A 71 28.76 -11.27 -4.99
C GLU A 71 27.55 -11.14 -5.91
N LEU A 72 27.63 -10.30 -6.93
CA LEU A 72 26.60 -10.22 -7.95
C LEU A 72 26.43 -11.54 -8.72
N LYS A 73 27.51 -12.32 -8.91
CA LYS A 73 27.43 -13.67 -9.50
C LYS A 73 26.75 -14.65 -8.55
N LEU A 74 27.06 -14.61 -7.25
CA LEU A 74 26.40 -15.45 -6.24
C LEU A 74 24.90 -15.21 -6.20
N ILE A 75 24.49 -13.93 -6.20
CA ILE A 75 23.07 -13.57 -6.26
C ILE A 75 22.50 -14.19 -7.55
N ARG A 76 23.15 -13.96 -8.72
CA ARG A 76 22.80 -14.47 -10.08
C ARG A 76 22.59 -15.97 -10.19
N GLU A 77 23.40 -16.74 -9.47
CA GLU A 77 23.27 -18.19 -9.45
C GLU A 77 22.14 -18.66 -8.52
N ALA A 78 21.83 -17.90 -7.46
CA ALA A 78 20.82 -18.27 -6.47
C ALA A 78 19.38 -17.93 -6.90
N VAL A 79 19.14 -16.84 -7.65
CA VAL A 79 17.79 -16.29 -7.89
C VAL A 79 17.36 -16.36 -9.37
N GLY A 80 18.30 -16.50 -10.33
CA GLY A 80 18.04 -16.78 -11.75
C GLY A 80 18.31 -15.59 -12.69
N ILE A 81 17.77 -15.60 -13.92
CA ILE A 81 18.19 -14.70 -15.01
C ILE A 81 17.74 -13.22 -14.82
N THR A 82 16.72 -12.95 -14.00
CA THR A 82 16.21 -11.60 -13.73
C THR A 82 16.10 -11.38 -12.23
N GLU A 83 17.17 -10.88 -11.64
CA GLU A 83 17.24 -10.69 -10.18
C GLU A 83 17.03 -9.25 -9.86
N TYR A 84 15.85 -8.98 -9.36
CA TYR A 84 15.49 -7.69 -8.85
C TYR A 84 15.98 -7.59 -7.41
N LEU A 85 16.88 -6.63 -7.16
CA LEU A 85 17.23 -6.16 -5.82
C LEU A 85 16.06 -5.40 -5.19
N LEU A 86 15.36 -4.63 -6.01
CA LEU A 86 14.08 -4.04 -5.69
C LEU A 86 13.06 -4.58 -6.69
N PRO A 87 12.04 -5.33 -6.26
CA PRO A 87 11.04 -5.87 -7.18
C PRO A 87 10.23 -4.74 -7.82
N PRO A 88 9.83 -4.88 -9.10
CA PRO A 88 8.91 -3.93 -9.72
C PRO A 88 7.55 -3.96 -9.03
N LEU A 89 6.90 -2.79 -8.93
CA LEU A 89 5.59 -2.60 -8.30
C LEU A 89 4.53 -2.22 -9.35
N PRO A 90 4.19 -3.10 -10.31
CA PRO A 90 3.28 -2.76 -11.40
C PRO A 90 1.86 -2.43 -10.91
N ASN A 91 1.48 -2.97 -9.76
CA ASN A 91 0.17 -2.74 -9.16
C ASN A 91 -0.01 -1.34 -8.54
N THR A 92 1.05 -0.52 -8.49
CA THR A 92 0.94 0.93 -8.19
C THR A 92 0.03 1.69 -9.16
N LEU A 93 -0.24 1.13 -10.35
CA LEU A 93 -1.26 1.62 -11.27
C LEU A 93 -2.66 1.60 -10.63
N TYR A 94 -2.95 0.62 -9.76
CA TYR A 94 -4.20 0.47 -9.04
C TYR A 94 -4.12 1.19 -7.68
N THR A 95 -4.07 2.52 -7.73
CA THR A 95 -3.94 3.38 -6.54
C THR A 95 -5.10 3.26 -5.53
N ARG A 96 -6.15 2.52 -5.87
CA ARG A 96 -7.31 2.23 -5.02
C ARG A 96 -6.93 1.38 -3.81
N ASP A 97 -5.96 0.48 -3.94
CA ASP A 97 -5.76 -0.58 -2.95
C ASP A 97 -4.87 -0.15 -1.78
N THR A 98 -3.79 0.56 -2.07
CA THR A 98 -2.67 0.85 -1.15
C THR A 98 -3.08 1.75 0.01
N THR A 99 -4.00 2.68 -0.24
CA THR A 99 -4.55 3.60 0.76
C THR A 99 -5.99 3.91 0.40
N CYS A 100 -6.84 4.20 1.39
CA CYS A 100 -8.18 4.69 1.11
C CYS A 100 -8.58 5.82 2.04
N TRP A 101 -9.18 6.86 1.44
CA TRP A 101 -9.68 8.02 2.17
C TRP A 101 -11.09 7.72 2.70
N ILE A 102 -11.27 7.95 4.01
CA ILE A 102 -12.52 7.82 4.72
C ILE A 102 -12.80 9.18 5.36
N TYR A 103 -13.71 9.94 4.77
CA TYR A 103 -13.99 11.32 5.17
C TYR A 103 -12.70 12.15 5.27
N GLY A 104 -12.40 12.76 6.43
CA GLY A 104 -11.27 13.67 6.63
C GLY A 104 -9.91 13.02 6.90
N GLY A 105 -9.72 11.75 6.56
CA GLY A 105 -8.45 11.04 6.78
C GLY A 105 -8.33 9.77 5.96
N VAL A 106 -7.23 9.06 6.16
CA VAL A 106 -6.78 7.96 5.29
C VAL A 106 -6.39 6.73 6.10
N THR A 107 -6.43 5.56 5.46
CA THR A 107 -5.77 4.35 5.97
C THR A 107 -4.54 4.02 5.14
N LEU A 108 -3.49 3.52 5.80
CA LEU A 108 -2.25 3.08 5.17
C LEU A 108 -2.25 1.56 5.15
N ASN A 109 -2.67 0.98 4.04
CA ASN A 109 -3.21 -0.37 4.07
C ASN A 109 -2.10 -1.44 4.10
N PRO A 110 -2.12 -2.38 5.06
CA PRO A 110 -1.34 -3.62 4.97
C PRO A 110 -1.98 -4.53 3.92
N LEU A 111 -1.37 -4.58 2.74
CA LEU A 111 -1.86 -5.34 1.61
C LEU A 111 -1.71 -6.85 1.85
N TYR A 112 -2.58 -7.65 1.24
CA TYR A 112 -2.60 -9.09 1.48
C TYR A 112 -1.34 -9.78 0.96
N TRP A 113 -0.89 -9.39 -0.25
CA TRP A 113 0.31 -9.98 -0.85
C TRP A 113 1.55 -9.22 -0.39
N PRO A 114 2.53 -9.88 0.25
CA PRO A 114 3.75 -9.22 0.72
C PRO A 114 4.52 -8.48 -0.38
N ALA A 115 4.48 -8.99 -1.62
CA ALA A 115 5.11 -8.35 -2.78
C ALA A 115 4.61 -6.92 -3.08
N ARG A 116 3.44 -6.53 -2.54
CA ARG A 116 2.88 -5.19 -2.70
C ARG A 116 3.16 -4.25 -1.51
N HIS A 117 3.82 -4.73 -0.46
CA HIS A 117 4.08 -3.97 0.77
C HIS A 117 4.72 -2.60 0.49
N GLU A 118 5.69 -2.58 -0.42
CA GLU A 118 6.43 -1.37 -0.80
C GLU A 118 5.55 -0.28 -1.41
N GLU A 119 4.42 -0.64 -2.02
CA GLU A 119 3.47 0.34 -2.57
C GLU A 119 2.92 1.28 -1.48
N THR A 120 2.64 0.72 -0.29
CA THR A 120 2.13 1.48 0.85
C THR A 120 3.23 2.33 1.48
N ILE A 121 4.50 1.87 1.51
CA ILE A 121 5.65 2.70 1.95
C ILE A 121 5.75 3.96 1.07
N LEU A 122 5.77 3.79 -0.25
CA LEU A 122 5.93 4.92 -1.18
C LEU A 122 4.76 5.91 -1.07
N THR A 123 3.53 5.42 -0.98
CA THR A 123 2.34 6.29 -0.84
C THR A 123 2.32 7.00 0.53
N THR A 124 2.76 6.33 1.59
CA THR A 124 2.89 6.93 2.93
C THR A 124 3.90 8.06 2.94
N ALA A 125 5.04 7.89 2.27
CA ALA A 125 6.03 8.97 2.16
C ALA A 125 5.43 10.21 1.46
N ILE A 126 4.65 10.02 0.40
CA ILE A 126 3.95 11.12 -0.28
C ILE A 126 3.04 11.86 0.71
N TYR A 127 2.17 11.16 1.43
CA TYR A 127 1.28 11.81 2.40
C TYR A 127 2.02 12.49 3.56
N LYS A 128 3.17 11.95 3.96
CA LYS A 128 3.94 12.45 5.10
C LYS A 128 4.77 13.68 4.76
N PHE A 129 5.33 13.75 3.56
CA PHE A 129 6.38 14.73 3.24
C PHE A 129 6.04 15.64 2.06
N HIS A 130 5.21 15.22 1.11
CA HIS A 130 4.93 16.03 -0.07
C HIS A 130 4.21 17.33 0.33
N PRO A 131 4.57 18.50 -0.22
CA PRO A 131 3.99 19.80 0.18
C PRO A 131 2.45 19.84 0.16
N ASP A 132 1.82 19.21 -0.84
CA ASP A 132 0.35 19.12 -0.93
C ASP A 132 -0.33 18.40 0.25
N PHE A 133 0.42 17.63 1.05
CA PHE A 133 -0.11 16.80 2.15
C PHE A 133 0.58 17.05 3.50
N GLY A 134 1.90 17.19 3.50
CA GLY A 134 2.73 17.25 4.71
C GLY A 134 2.41 18.44 5.61
N GLU A 135 2.14 19.61 5.04
CA GLU A 135 1.69 20.78 5.82
C GLU A 135 0.27 20.61 6.38
N ALA A 136 -0.57 19.84 5.69
CA ALA A 136 -1.96 19.61 6.06
C ALA A 136 -2.13 18.56 7.17
N ASN A 137 -1.06 17.87 7.59
CA ASN A 137 -1.08 16.81 8.59
C ASN A 137 -2.22 15.80 8.35
N VAL A 138 -2.12 15.03 7.26
CA VAL A 138 -3.12 14.01 6.89
C VAL A 138 -3.46 13.12 8.10
N ASN A 139 -4.74 13.09 8.48
CA ASN A 139 -5.20 12.20 9.56
C ASN A 139 -5.07 10.74 9.11
N VAL A 140 -4.27 9.96 9.82
CA VAL A 140 -4.20 8.50 9.61
C VAL A 140 -5.14 7.82 10.60
N TRP A 141 -6.18 7.17 10.09
CA TRP A 141 -7.13 6.44 10.92
C TRP A 141 -6.57 5.11 11.39
N TRP A 142 -5.90 4.38 10.50
CA TRP A 142 -5.35 3.07 10.80
C TRP A 142 -4.30 2.66 9.77
N GLY A 143 -3.37 1.82 10.19
CA GLY A 143 -2.30 1.30 9.36
C GLY A 143 -1.00 2.10 9.50
N ASP A 144 0.12 1.42 9.31
CA ASP A 144 1.48 1.95 9.38
C ASP A 144 2.39 0.98 8.61
N PRO A 145 3.03 1.38 7.51
CA PRO A 145 3.85 0.47 6.71
C PRO A 145 5.20 0.12 7.38
N THR A 146 5.52 0.68 8.54
CA THR A 146 6.75 0.39 9.28
C THR A 146 6.58 -0.69 10.35
N VAL A 147 5.36 -1.23 10.50
CA VAL A 147 5.04 -2.29 11.47
C VAL A 147 4.45 -3.52 10.77
N HIS A 148 4.70 -4.69 11.34
CA HIS A 148 4.14 -5.93 10.85
C HIS A 148 2.72 -6.14 11.40
N HIS A 149 1.71 -6.13 10.53
CA HIS A 149 0.29 -6.24 10.89
C HIS A 149 -0.23 -7.67 11.11
N GLY A 150 0.63 -8.68 10.94
CA GLY A 150 0.24 -10.08 11.13
C GLY A 150 -0.80 -10.52 10.10
N THR A 151 -1.95 -11.01 10.58
CA THR A 151 -3.06 -11.43 9.72
C THR A 151 -4.08 -10.31 9.46
N ALA A 152 -3.83 -9.10 9.95
CA ALA A 152 -4.64 -7.93 9.63
C ALA A 152 -4.23 -7.39 8.25
N THR A 153 -5.09 -7.61 7.26
CA THR A 153 -4.92 -7.10 5.90
C THR A 153 -6.13 -6.28 5.51
N LEU A 154 -5.91 -5.20 4.78
CA LEU A 154 -6.95 -4.29 4.29
C LEU A 154 -6.54 -3.89 2.87
N GLU A 155 -7.49 -3.79 1.96
CA GLU A 155 -7.24 -3.19 0.64
C GLU A 155 -8.39 -2.23 0.30
N GLY A 156 -8.06 -1.08 -0.28
CA GLY A 156 -9.04 0.00 -0.45
C GLY A 156 -10.18 -0.32 -1.42
N GLY A 157 -10.06 -1.32 -2.29
CA GLY A 157 -11.19 -1.83 -3.10
C GLY A 157 -12.34 -2.40 -2.27
N ASP A 158 -12.09 -2.78 -1.01
CA ASP A 158 -13.14 -3.21 -0.08
C ASP A 158 -13.76 -2.05 0.71
N VAL A 159 -13.22 -0.83 0.66
CA VAL A 159 -13.61 0.27 1.55
C VAL A 159 -14.37 1.36 0.80
N MET A 160 -15.62 1.61 1.20
CA MET A 160 -16.50 2.61 0.60
C MET A 160 -17.08 3.56 1.66
N PRO A 161 -16.60 4.81 1.78
CA PRO A 161 -17.25 5.83 2.61
C PRO A 161 -18.53 6.34 1.93
N ILE A 162 -19.64 5.62 2.10
CA ILE A 162 -20.90 5.84 1.38
C ILE A 162 -21.73 7.06 1.83
N GLY A 163 -21.22 7.85 2.77
CA GLY A 163 -21.94 8.99 3.36
C GLY A 163 -22.84 8.60 4.53
N ASN A 164 -23.61 9.58 5.03
CA ASN A 164 -24.44 9.45 6.24
C ASN A 164 -23.66 8.82 7.42
N LYS A 165 -22.42 9.30 7.63
CA LYS A 165 -21.52 8.83 8.70
C LYS A 165 -21.29 7.31 8.68
N THR A 166 -21.48 6.68 7.51
CA THR A 166 -21.40 5.24 7.32
C THR A 166 -20.22 4.91 6.41
N VAL A 167 -19.53 3.81 6.73
CA VAL A 167 -18.52 3.18 5.86
C VAL A 167 -18.95 1.75 5.60
N LEU A 168 -18.96 1.33 4.34
CA LEU A 168 -19.14 -0.05 3.93
C LEU A 168 -17.77 -0.69 3.74
N ILE A 169 -17.53 -1.85 4.34
CA ILE A 169 -16.26 -2.57 4.25
C ILE A 169 -16.53 -4.02 3.84
N GLY A 170 -15.96 -4.44 2.72
CA GLY A 170 -15.90 -5.83 2.29
C GLY A 170 -15.00 -6.64 3.22
N MET A 171 -15.52 -7.76 3.75
CA MET A 171 -14.67 -8.80 4.31
C MET A 171 -14.45 -9.85 3.23
N SER A 172 -13.23 -9.90 2.72
CA SER A 172 -12.85 -10.56 1.46
C SER A 172 -11.65 -11.49 1.67
N GLU A 173 -11.11 -12.05 0.58
CA GLU A 173 -9.80 -12.72 0.62
C GLU A 173 -8.64 -11.74 0.87
N ARG A 174 -8.85 -10.43 0.64
CA ARG A 174 -7.85 -9.36 0.79
C ARG A 174 -8.01 -8.56 2.07
N THR A 175 -9.24 -8.41 2.55
CA THR A 175 -9.56 -7.64 3.76
C THR A 175 -10.06 -8.56 4.87
N SER A 176 -9.27 -8.66 5.93
CA SER A 176 -9.51 -9.59 7.04
C SER A 176 -10.36 -8.97 8.15
N HIS A 177 -11.06 -9.82 8.90
CA HIS A 177 -11.85 -9.38 10.05
C HIS A 177 -11.03 -8.60 11.08
N GLN A 178 -9.77 -9.00 11.29
CA GLN A 178 -8.82 -8.36 12.20
C GLN A 178 -8.54 -6.91 11.82
N ALA A 179 -8.42 -6.61 10.52
CA ALA A 179 -8.23 -5.23 10.06
C ALA A 179 -9.52 -4.42 10.19
N ILE A 180 -10.67 -5.01 9.83
CA ILE A 180 -11.98 -4.34 9.92
C ILE A 180 -12.29 -3.91 11.35
N THR A 181 -12.07 -4.79 12.34
CA THR A 181 -12.37 -4.48 13.75
C THR A 181 -11.46 -3.40 14.31
N GLN A 182 -10.17 -3.41 13.97
CA GLN A 182 -9.22 -2.38 14.38
C GLN A 182 -9.53 -1.03 13.72
N LEU A 183 -9.81 -1.01 12.42
CA LEU A 183 -10.21 0.20 11.71
C LEU A 183 -11.51 0.78 12.28
N ALA A 184 -12.53 -0.05 12.50
CA ALA A 184 -13.79 0.41 13.09
C ALA A 184 -13.57 1.00 14.49
N ALA A 185 -12.76 0.34 15.34
CA ALA A 185 -12.42 0.86 16.66
C ALA A 185 -11.69 2.22 16.58
N ALA A 186 -10.73 2.36 15.67
CA ALA A 186 -10.00 3.61 15.48
C ALA A 186 -10.90 4.76 14.96
N LEU A 187 -11.79 4.44 14.00
CA LEU A 187 -12.77 5.40 13.48
C LEU A 187 -13.74 5.86 14.58
N PHE A 188 -14.28 4.94 15.38
CA PHE A 188 -15.22 5.30 16.46
C PHE A 188 -14.54 6.03 17.62
N ALA A 189 -13.28 5.72 17.94
CA ALA A 189 -12.54 6.40 18.99
C ALA A 189 -12.18 7.85 18.63
N ASN A 190 -11.96 8.14 17.34
CA ASN A 190 -11.59 9.47 16.87
C ASN A 190 -12.79 10.27 16.37
N LYS A 191 -13.21 11.28 17.13
CA LYS A 191 -14.35 12.16 16.78
C LYS A 191 -14.18 12.90 15.46
N HIS A 192 -12.94 13.11 14.98
CA HIS A 192 -12.68 13.74 13.69
C HIS A 192 -13.00 12.84 12.50
N SER A 193 -13.15 11.52 12.70
CA SER A 193 -13.56 10.61 11.62
C SER A 193 -14.99 10.89 11.15
N GLY A 194 -15.87 11.33 12.06
CA GLY A 194 -17.29 11.52 11.81
C GLY A 194 -18.06 10.22 11.51
N VAL A 195 -17.45 9.04 11.70
CA VAL A 195 -18.08 7.74 11.42
C VAL A 195 -18.90 7.29 12.63
N GLU A 196 -20.18 6.96 12.40
CA GLU A 196 -21.11 6.43 13.41
C GLU A 196 -21.55 5.00 13.09
N ARG A 197 -21.22 4.49 11.90
CA ARG A 197 -21.57 3.13 11.51
C ARG A 197 -20.56 2.52 10.55
N VAL A 198 -20.17 1.28 10.82
CA VAL A 198 -19.43 0.45 9.87
C VAL A 198 -20.32 -0.72 9.48
N MET A 199 -20.63 -0.83 8.19
CA MET A 199 -21.35 -1.95 7.61
C MET A 199 -20.34 -2.92 7.01
N ILE A 200 -20.43 -4.20 7.36
CA ILE A 200 -19.50 -5.23 6.91
C ILE A 200 -20.23 -6.12 5.90
N ALA A 201 -19.71 -6.18 4.67
CA ALA A 201 -20.16 -7.09 3.62
C ALA A 201 -19.28 -8.35 3.65
N ALA A 202 -19.71 -9.38 4.38
CA ALA A 202 -19.00 -10.65 4.43
C ALA A 202 -19.22 -11.44 3.13
N MET A 203 -18.22 -11.43 2.26
CA MET A 203 -18.26 -12.09 0.96
C MET A 203 -18.02 -13.60 1.11
N PRO A 204 -18.61 -14.42 0.24
CA PRO A 204 -18.31 -15.85 0.20
C PRO A 204 -16.83 -16.08 -0.14
N LYS A 205 -16.24 -17.14 0.41
CA LYS A 205 -14.85 -17.54 0.10
C LYS A 205 -14.76 -18.10 -1.32
N LEU A 206 -14.62 -17.20 -2.29
CA LEU A 206 -14.46 -17.50 -3.70
C LEU A 206 -13.19 -16.81 -4.18
N ARG A 207 -12.22 -17.57 -4.73
CA ARG A 207 -10.97 -17.00 -5.25
C ARG A 207 -11.17 -15.93 -6.35
N ALA A 208 -12.33 -15.92 -6.99
CA ALA A 208 -12.65 -14.98 -8.07
C ALA A 208 -13.11 -13.59 -7.59
N ALA A 209 -13.48 -13.43 -6.30
CA ALA A 209 -13.96 -12.17 -5.74
C ALA A 209 -12.85 -11.52 -4.91
N MET A 210 -12.06 -10.64 -5.52
CA MET A 210 -10.91 -10.03 -4.84
C MET A 210 -11.34 -8.95 -3.85
N HIS A 211 -12.25 -8.07 -4.27
CA HIS A 211 -12.72 -6.91 -3.49
C HIS A 211 -14.21 -6.64 -3.72
N LEU A 212 -14.83 -5.88 -2.82
CA LEU A 212 -16.24 -5.50 -2.90
C LEU A 212 -16.56 -4.67 -4.16
N ASP A 213 -15.71 -3.72 -4.54
CA ASP A 213 -15.93 -2.86 -5.71
C ASP A 213 -15.99 -3.64 -7.03
N THR A 214 -15.31 -4.78 -7.13
CA THR A 214 -15.35 -5.66 -8.31
C THR A 214 -16.71 -6.31 -8.55
N VAL A 215 -17.58 -6.37 -7.52
CA VAL A 215 -18.89 -7.04 -7.57
C VAL A 215 -20.05 -6.15 -7.18
N PHE A 216 -19.79 -4.98 -6.61
CA PHE A 216 -20.79 -4.02 -6.16
C PHE A 216 -20.22 -2.59 -6.25
N THR A 217 -20.75 -1.76 -7.13
CA THR A 217 -20.26 -0.38 -7.33
C THR A 217 -21.44 0.58 -7.46
N PHE A 218 -21.35 1.73 -6.80
CA PHE A 218 -22.31 2.82 -6.96
C PHE A 218 -22.10 3.56 -8.28
N CYS A 219 -23.20 3.81 -9.00
CA CYS A 219 -23.22 4.61 -10.23
C CYS A 219 -23.97 5.94 -10.06
N ASP A 220 -24.89 5.99 -9.08
CA ASP A 220 -25.61 7.21 -8.69
C ASP A 220 -26.03 7.09 -7.21
N ARG A 221 -26.73 8.11 -6.69
CA ARG A 221 -27.25 8.18 -5.31
C ARG A 221 -28.03 6.92 -4.89
N ASP A 222 -28.80 6.35 -5.80
CA ASP A 222 -29.68 5.20 -5.58
C ASP A 222 -29.52 4.11 -6.67
N VAL A 223 -28.43 4.15 -7.44
CA VAL A 223 -28.13 3.20 -8.52
C VAL A 223 -26.81 2.50 -8.26
N VAL A 224 -26.80 1.17 -8.34
CA VAL A 224 -25.61 0.33 -8.23
C VAL A 224 -25.53 -0.67 -9.38
N THR A 225 -24.32 -0.96 -9.85
CA THR A 225 -24.03 -2.17 -10.61
C THR A 225 -23.63 -3.27 -9.66
N LEU A 226 -24.16 -4.47 -9.85
CA LEU A 226 -23.82 -5.62 -9.02
C LEU A 226 -23.63 -6.88 -9.86
N TYR A 227 -22.82 -7.80 -9.35
CA TYR A 227 -22.69 -9.16 -9.87
C TYR A 227 -23.54 -10.12 -9.01
N PRO A 228 -24.75 -10.52 -9.47
CA PRO A 228 -25.74 -11.16 -8.60
C PRO A 228 -25.25 -12.47 -7.97
N ALA A 229 -24.44 -13.24 -8.70
CA ALA A 229 -23.95 -14.53 -8.23
C ALA A 229 -23.09 -14.42 -6.97
N ILE A 230 -22.42 -13.28 -6.73
CA ILE A 230 -21.64 -13.04 -5.51
C ILE A 230 -22.46 -12.23 -4.51
N VAL A 231 -23.07 -11.13 -4.96
CA VAL A 231 -23.77 -10.18 -4.06
C VAL A 231 -24.93 -10.83 -3.31
N ASN A 232 -25.69 -11.73 -3.95
CA ASN A 232 -26.81 -12.43 -3.29
C ASN A 232 -26.37 -13.40 -2.18
N GLN A 233 -25.07 -13.70 -2.06
CA GLN A 233 -24.51 -14.56 -1.03
C GLN A 233 -23.84 -13.78 0.12
N ILE A 234 -23.75 -12.45 0.00
CA ILE A 234 -23.12 -11.61 1.01
C ILE A 234 -23.95 -11.62 2.30
N LYS A 235 -23.28 -11.84 3.43
CA LYS A 235 -23.87 -11.64 4.76
C LYS A 235 -23.48 -10.28 5.28
N THR A 236 -24.46 -9.48 5.70
CA THR A 236 -24.22 -8.12 6.19
C THR A 236 -24.21 -8.06 7.70
N PHE A 237 -23.23 -7.37 8.26
CA PHE A 237 -23.17 -7.02 9.68
C PHE A 237 -23.08 -5.50 9.82
N SER A 238 -23.45 -4.98 10.99
CA SER A 238 -23.36 -3.55 11.29
C SER A 238 -22.80 -3.36 12.68
N THR A 239 -21.85 -2.45 12.81
CA THR A 239 -21.30 -2.00 14.10
C THR A 239 -21.45 -0.49 14.22
N ALA A 240 -21.55 -0.01 15.45
CA ALA A 240 -21.69 1.39 15.82
C ALA A 240 -20.85 1.65 17.09
N PRO A 241 -20.55 2.92 17.43
CA PRO A 241 -19.96 3.27 18.71
C PRO A 241 -20.79 2.71 19.87
N GLY A 242 -20.11 2.22 20.92
CA GLY A 242 -20.75 1.75 22.15
C GLY A 242 -21.23 2.86 23.05
#